data_AF-A0A931MF00-F1
#
_entry.id   AF-A0A931MF00-F1
#
_cell.length_a   1.000
_cell.length_b   1.000
_cell.length_c   1.000
_cell.angle_alpha   90.00
_cell.angle_beta   90.00
_cell.angle_gamma   90.00
#
_symmetry.space_group_name_H-M   'P 1'
#
loop_
_entity.id
_entity.type
_entity.pdbx_description
1 polymer ?
#
loop_
_entity_poly.entity_id
_entity_poly.type
_entity_poly.pdbx_seq_one_letter_code
_entity_poly.pdbx_strand_id
1 'polypeptide(L)'
;MGTPANPKPALLFTGILYSDESYLSKAKESLLSAFGAALLETPPVSWDYSEYYKEEIGSPIMRTFIFFKDLINRAEIADIKLRTNDIETLLSTDGKRNVNLDPGYLTLANVILATTKGYSHRIYLGKGIYGEVSLLYR
;
A
#
# COMPACT_ATOMS: atom_id res chain seq x y z
N MET A 1 -27.17 -22.72 8.65
CA MET A 1 -25.80 -22.50 8.11
C MET A 1 -25.86 -21.26 7.23
N GLY A 2 -24.85 -20.38 7.29
CA GLY A 2 -24.81 -19.19 6.44
C GLY A 2 -24.48 -19.54 4.99
N THR A 3 -25.08 -18.85 4.03
CA THR A 3 -24.76 -18.99 2.60
C THR A 3 -23.53 -18.12 2.29
N PRO A 4 -22.44 -18.69 1.75
CA PRO A 4 -21.28 -17.89 1.33
C PRO A 4 -21.69 -16.85 0.28
N ALA A 5 -21.15 -15.65 0.42
CA ALA A 5 -21.33 -14.57 -0.55
C ALA A 5 -20.03 -13.79 -0.70
N ASN A 6 -19.80 -13.23 -1.90
CA ASN A 6 -18.67 -12.34 -2.09
C ASN A 6 -18.83 -11.09 -1.23
N PRO A 7 -17.76 -10.64 -0.56
CA PRO A 7 -17.81 -9.39 0.19
C PRO A 7 -18.00 -8.22 -0.78
N LYS A 8 -18.61 -7.13 -0.31
CA LYS A 8 -18.69 -5.89 -1.11
C LYS A 8 -17.28 -5.45 -1.53
N PRO A 9 -17.08 -4.95 -2.76
CA PRO A 9 -15.80 -4.38 -3.18
C PRO A 9 -15.29 -3.29 -2.23
N ALA A 10 -13.98 -3.06 -2.24
CA ALA A 10 -13.32 -2.11 -1.36
C ALA A 10 -12.53 -1.07 -2.17
N LEU A 11 -12.38 0.13 -1.62
CA LEU A 11 -11.59 1.19 -2.25
C LEU A 11 -10.10 0.90 -2.04
N LEU A 12 -9.34 0.70 -3.10
CA LEU A 12 -7.89 0.52 -3.03
C LEU A 12 -7.20 1.85 -2.75
N PHE A 13 -6.18 1.81 -1.90
CA PHE A 13 -5.23 2.90 -1.73
C PHE A 13 -3.81 2.37 -1.59
N THR A 14 -2.82 3.24 -1.75
CA THR A 14 -1.42 2.95 -1.46
C THR A 14 -0.79 4.13 -0.73
N GLY A 15 -0.21 3.87 0.43
CA GLY A 15 0.70 4.81 1.10
C GLY A 15 2.07 4.73 0.46
N ILE A 16 2.66 5.89 0.16
CA ILE A 16 3.95 6.01 -0.52
C ILE A 16 4.87 6.79 0.40
N LEU A 17 5.99 6.19 0.80
CA LEU A 17 7.11 6.88 1.43
C LEU A 17 8.21 7.12 0.38
N TYR A 18 8.75 8.33 0.36
CA TYR A 18 9.79 8.75 -0.58
C TYR A 18 10.61 9.90 0.02
N SER A 19 11.82 10.14 -0.47
CA SER A 19 12.57 11.39 -0.22
C SER A 19 12.96 12.14 -1.49
N ASP A 20 12.90 11.46 -2.65
CA ASP A 20 13.21 12.03 -3.96
C ASP A 20 11.96 11.98 -4.86
N GLU A 21 11.53 13.16 -5.31
CA GLU A 21 10.35 13.38 -6.15
C GLU A 21 10.40 12.62 -7.49
N SER A 22 11.60 12.31 -8.00
CA SER A 22 11.77 11.52 -9.22
C SER A 22 11.31 10.07 -9.01
N TYR A 23 11.56 9.48 -7.85
CA TYR A 23 11.07 8.13 -7.53
C TYR A 23 9.60 8.13 -7.16
N LEU A 24 9.10 9.19 -6.52
CA LEU A 24 7.65 9.38 -6.35
C LEU A 24 6.96 9.33 -7.73
N SER A 25 7.44 10.13 -8.68
CA SER A 25 6.84 10.22 -10.02
C SER A 25 6.82 8.86 -10.74
N LYS A 26 7.94 8.12 -10.71
CA LYS A 26 8.04 6.76 -11.29
C LYS A 26 7.14 5.75 -10.60
N ALA A 27 7.05 5.80 -9.25
CA ALA A 27 6.17 4.94 -8.48
C ALA A 27 4.71 5.20 -8.84
N LYS A 28 4.31 6.47 -8.95
CA LYS A 28 2.96 6.87 -9.34
C LYS A 28 2.61 6.36 -10.72
N GLU A 29 3.48 6.56 -11.71
CA GLU A 29 3.26 6.03 -13.07
C GLU A 29 3.04 4.51 -13.06
N SER A 30 3.89 3.78 -12.33
CA SER A 30 3.80 2.33 -12.21
C SER A 30 2.51 1.87 -11.52
N LEU A 31 2.09 2.56 -10.46
CA LEU A 31 0.85 2.29 -9.73
C LEU A 31 -0.38 2.57 -10.59
N LEU A 32 -0.40 3.69 -11.32
CA LEU A 32 -1.52 4.06 -12.20
C LEU A 32 -1.64 3.10 -13.39
N SER A 33 -0.50 2.65 -13.93
CA SER A 33 -0.48 1.61 -14.95
C SER A 33 -1.00 0.27 -14.43
N ALA A 34 -0.68 -0.09 -13.18
CA ALA A 34 -1.07 -1.36 -12.59
C ALA A 34 -2.52 -1.40 -12.09
N PHE A 35 -3.03 -0.30 -11.52
CA PHE A 35 -4.26 -0.30 -10.72
C PHE A 35 -5.31 0.71 -11.21
N GLY A 36 -5.07 1.37 -12.34
CA GLY A 36 -5.98 2.33 -12.95
C GLY A 36 -5.81 3.75 -12.45
N ALA A 37 -6.72 4.63 -12.88
CA ALA A 37 -6.60 6.06 -12.62
C ALA A 37 -6.75 6.41 -11.12
N ALA A 38 -6.02 7.43 -10.66
CA ALA A 38 -6.20 7.98 -9.34
C ALA A 38 -7.59 8.63 -9.20
N LEU A 39 -8.26 8.32 -8.09
CA LEU A 39 -9.43 9.01 -7.58
C LEU A 39 -9.01 10.27 -6.82
N LEU A 40 -8.00 10.14 -5.96
CA LEU A 40 -7.53 11.17 -5.06
C LEU A 40 -6.06 10.93 -4.74
N GLU A 41 -5.30 12.01 -4.60
CA GLU A 41 -3.98 12.01 -3.99
C GLU A 41 -3.97 13.03 -2.86
N THR A 42 -3.40 12.65 -1.71
CA THR A 42 -3.28 13.56 -0.58
C THR A 42 -2.11 14.52 -0.77
N PRO A 43 -2.13 15.73 -0.18
CA PRO A 43 -0.92 16.53 -0.05
C PRO A 43 0.18 15.73 0.68
N PRO A 44 1.46 15.91 0.32
CA PRO A 44 2.55 15.23 1.01
C PRO A 44 2.69 15.74 2.44
N VAL A 45 3.00 14.83 3.36
CA VAL A 45 3.23 15.12 4.78
C VAL A 45 4.58 14.56 5.22
N SER A 46 5.27 15.26 6.13
CA SER A 46 6.52 14.75 6.71
C SER A 46 6.27 13.42 7.43
N TRP A 47 7.19 12.46 7.27
CA TRP A 47 7.19 11.19 7.98
C TRP A 47 8.22 11.23 9.13
N ASP A 48 7.75 11.63 10.30
CA ASP A 48 8.57 11.77 11.52
C ASP A 48 8.32 10.65 12.55
N TYR A 49 7.62 9.58 12.15
CA TYR A 49 7.19 8.51 13.05
C TYR A 49 8.26 7.44 13.30
N SER A 50 9.18 7.25 12.35
CA SER A 50 10.23 6.23 12.44
C SER A 50 11.40 6.54 11.54
N GLU A 51 12.62 6.31 12.02
CA GLU A 51 13.87 6.45 11.27
C GLU A 51 14.23 5.20 10.46
N TYR A 52 13.46 4.10 10.59
CA TYR A 52 13.75 2.80 10.00
C TYR A 52 14.08 2.84 8.50
N TYR A 53 13.45 3.74 7.75
CA TYR A 53 13.60 3.84 6.30
C TYR A 53 14.69 4.83 5.83
N LYS A 54 15.32 5.59 6.74
CA LYS A 54 16.23 6.70 6.34
C LYS A 54 17.46 6.21 5.57
N GLU A 55 18.03 5.07 5.95
CA GLU A 55 19.22 4.50 5.33
C GLU A 55 18.98 3.89 3.94
N GLU A 56 17.72 3.56 3.64
CA GLU A 56 17.30 2.98 2.37
C GLU A 56 16.74 4.06 1.44
N ILE A 57 15.73 4.80 1.90
CA ILE A 57 14.98 5.78 1.11
C ILE A 57 15.72 7.12 1.02
N GLY A 58 16.30 7.57 2.12
CA GLY A 58 16.89 8.91 2.27
C GLY A 58 16.18 9.75 3.33
N SER A 59 16.50 11.04 3.38
CA SER A 59 15.94 12.00 4.35
C SER A 59 15.93 13.42 3.75
N PRO A 60 14.90 14.24 4.02
CA PRO A 60 13.69 13.93 4.79
C PRO A 60 12.76 12.95 4.06
N ILE A 61 12.01 12.14 4.81
CA ILE A 61 11.01 11.24 4.25
C ILE A 61 9.66 11.96 4.22
N MET A 62 9.02 11.93 3.07
CA MET A 62 7.66 12.40 2.84
C MET A 62 6.74 11.21 2.63
N ARG A 63 5.48 11.39 3.04
CA ARG A 63 4.40 10.43 2.80
C ARG A 63 3.29 11.07 2.00
N THR A 64 2.79 10.36 1.00
CA THR A 64 1.51 10.65 0.36
C THR A 64 0.67 9.38 0.23
N PHE A 65 -0.63 9.53 0.03
CA PHE A 65 -1.55 8.45 -0.28
C PHE A 65 -2.19 8.67 -1.64
N ILE A 66 -2.32 7.60 -2.41
CA ILE A 66 -3.08 7.57 -3.66
C ILE A 66 -4.23 6.59 -3.50
N PHE A 67 -5.43 7.04 -3.85
CA PHE A 67 -6.65 6.24 -3.92
C PHE A 67 -7.00 6.03 -5.39
N PHE A 68 -7.49 4.84 -5.73
CA PHE A 68 -7.78 4.46 -7.12
C PHE A 68 -9.28 4.50 -7.40
N LYS A 69 -9.67 4.80 -8.65
CA LYS A 69 -11.08 4.91 -9.04
C LYS A 69 -11.83 3.57 -8.99
N ASP A 70 -11.15 2.50 -9.39
CA ASP A 70 -11.76 1.18 -9.48
C ASP A 70 -11.75 0.49 -8.11
N LEU A 71 -12.88 -0.10 -7.73
CA LEU A 71 -13.00 -0.90 -6.52
C LEU A 71 -12.45 -2.30 -6.77
N ILE A 72 -11.76 -2.85 -5.77
CA ILE A 72 -11.18 -4.19 -5.84
C ILE A 72 -12.06 -5.22 -5.13
N ASN A 73 -11.98 -6.47 -5.56
CA ASN A 73 -12.32 -7.60 -4.71
C ASN A 73 -11.25 -7.72 -3.62
N ARG A 74 -11.71 -7.86 -2.36
CA ARG A 74 -10.80 -7.89 -1.20
C ARG A 74 -9.80 -9.05 -1.25
N ALA A 75 -10.12 -10.13 -1.99
CA ALA A 75 -9.20 -11.24 -2.20
C ALA A 75 -7.94 -10.87 -3.02
N GLU A 76 -8.01 -9.79 -3.80
CA GLU A 76 -6.90 -9.34 -4.67
C GLU A 76 -5.78 -8.64 -3.89
N ILE A 77 -6.00 -8.27 -2.63
CA ILE A 77 -5.05 -7.45 -1.86
C ILE A 77 -3.67 -8.12 -1.70
N ALA A 78 -3.63 -9.45 -1.64
CA ALA A 78 -2.37 -10.19 -1.59
C ALA A 78 -1.59 -10.05 -2.90
N ASP A 79 -2.26 -10.16 -4.05
CA ASP A 79 -1.65 -9.96 -5.36
C ASP A 79 -1.20 -8.52 -5.58
N ILE A 80 -2.01 -7.57 -5.13
CA ILE A 80 -1.67 -6.15 -5.16
C ILE A 80 -0.41 -5.87 -4.33
N LYS A 81 -0.28 -6.45 -3.13
CA LYS A 81 0.95 -6.28 -2.32
C LYS A 81 2.18 -6.87 -3.00
N LEU A 82 2.06 -8.04 -3.63
CA LEU A 82 3.16 -8.61 -4.42
C LEU A 82 3.54 -7.68 -5.58
N ARG A 83 2.55 -7.16 -6.32
CA ARG A 83 2.79 -6.22 -7.40
C ARG A 83 3.46 -4.93 -6.93
N THR A 84 3.09 -4.39 -5.76
CA THR A 84 3.78 -3.23 -5.20
C THR A 84 5.21 -3.54 -4.78
N ASN A 85 5.49 -4.74 -4.25
CA ASN A 85 6.86 -5.15 -3.92
C ASN A 85 7.73 -5.27 -5.18
N ASP A 86 7.17 -5.75 -6.30
CA ASP A 86 7.87 -5.80 -7.59
C ASP A 86 8.21 -4.39 -8.08
N ILE A 87 7.30 -3.42 -7.91
CA ILE A 87 7.54 -2.00 -8.27
C ILE A 87 8.65 -1.41 -7.37
N GLU A 88 8.61 -1.64 -6.06
CA GLU A 88 9.69 -1.21 -5.15
C GLU A 88 11.04 -1.78 -5.59
N THR A 89 11.07 -3.07 -5.95
CA THR A 89 12.28 -3.76 -6.41
C THR A 89 12.81 -3.15 -7.70
N LEU A 90 11.94 -2.88 -8.68
CA LEU A 90 12.32 -2.25 -9.96
C LEU A 90 12.88 -0.84 -9.77
N LEU A 91 12.38 -0.11 -8.78
CA LEU A 91 12.80 1.25 -8.46
C LEU A 91 13.95 1.31 -7.46
N SER A 92 14.47 0.18 -7.00
CA SER A 92 15.57 0.11 -6.04
C SER A 92 16.92 0.34 -6.74
N THR A 93 17.87 0.93 -6.01
CA THR A 93 19.25 1.17 -6.48
C THR A 93 20.22 0.49 -5.52
N ASP A 94 21.17 -0.29 -6.04
CA ASP A 94 22.15 -1.03 -5.24
C ASP A 94 21.54 -1.88 -4.11
N GLY A 95 20.35 -2.44 -4.37
CA GLY A 95 19.60 -3.25 -3.41
C GLY A 95 18.89 -2.45 -2.30
N LYS A 96 18.92 -1.12 -2.33
CA LYS A 96 18.20 -0.24 -1.41
C LYS A 96 16.93 0.32 -2.05
N ARG A 97 15.85 0.36 -1.28
CA ARG A 97 14.56 0.89 -1.72
C ARG A 97 14.60 2.41 -1.75
N ASN A 98 14.29 3.00 -2.91
CA ASN A 98 14.10 4.45 -3.02
C ASN A 98 12.67 4.91 -2.66
N VAL A 99 11.72 3.98 -2.62
CA VAL A 99 10.32 4.20 -2.21
C VAL A 99 9.81 2.99 -1.41
N ASN A 100 8.84 3.24 -0.54
CA ASN A 100 8.06 2.17 0.10
C ASN A 100 6.58 2.35 -0.22
N LEU A 101 5.95 1.30 -0.73
CA LEU A 101 4.59 1.20 -1.24
C LEU A 101 3.78 0.24 -0.36
N ASP A 102 2.87 0.81 0.43
CA ASP A 102 2.00 0.08 1.34
C ASP A 102 0.55 0.12 0.83
N PRO A 103 0.14 -0.87 0.02
CA PRO A 103 -1.24 -0.98 -0.39
C PRO A 103 -2.14 -1.44 0.76
N GLY A 104 -3.36 -0.94 0.71
CA GLY A 104 -4.44 -1.33 1.59
C GLY A 104 -5.79 -1.09 0.94
N TYR A 105 -6.87 -1.47 1.61
CA TYR A 105 -8.20 -1.11 1.16
C TYR A 105 -9.05 -0.52 2.27
N LEU A 106 -10.02 0.30 1.88
CA LEU A 106 -11.03 0.86 2.75
C LEU A 106 -12.39 0.23 2.45
N THR A 107 -13.09 -0.10 3.51
CA THR A 107 -14.52 -0.41 3.48
C THR A 107 -15.25 0.63 4.34
N LEU A 108 -16.58 0.58 4.34
CA LEU A 108 -17.38 1.40 5.26
C LEU A 108 -17.13 1.08 6.74
N ALA A 109 -16.49 -0.06 7.05
CA ALA A 109 -16.28 -0.52 8.42
C ALA A 109 -14.82 -0.42 8.87
N ASN A 110 -13.85 -0.48 7.96
CA ASN A 110 -12.43 -0.60 8.34
C ASN A 110 -11.46 -0.18 7.24
N VAL A 111 -10.21 -0.01 7.67
CA VAL A 111 -9.03 0.10 6.82
C VAL A 111 -8.15 -1.12 7.06
N ILE A 112 -7.77 -1.82 5.99
CA ILE A 112 -6.86 -2.97 6.02
C ILE A 112 -5.57 -2.61 5.29
N LEU A 113 -4.42 -2.79 5.93
CA LEU A 113 -3.10 -2.70 5.29
C LEU A 113 -2.52 -4.09 5.00
N ALA A 114 -1.91 -4.24 3.84
CA ALA A 114 -1.26 -5.47 3.42
C ALA A 114 0.22 -5.47 3.79
N THR A 115 0.71 -6.57 4.34
CA THR A 115 2.11 -6.68 4.79
C THR A 115 2.66 -8.09 4.63
N THR A 116 3.98 -8.20 4.43
CA THR A 116 4.71 -9.48 4.45
C THR A 116 5.08 -9.91 5.86
N LYS A 117 4.97 -9.00 6.85
CA LYS A 117 5.41 -9.23 8.22
C LYS A 117 4.28 -9.91 9.01
N GLY A 118 4.35 -11.22 9.17
CA GLY A 118 3.44 -11.95 10.06
C GLY A 118 3.55 -11.47 11.51
N TYR A 119 2.43 -11.35 12.22
CA TYR A 119 2.39 -10.98 13.64
C TYR A 119 1.10 -11.47 14.30
N SER A 120 1.03 -11.49 15.64
CA SER A 120 -0.04 -12.17 16.40
C SER A 120 -1.47 -11.72 16.08
N HIS A 121 -1.67 -10.47 15.66
CA HIS A 121 -2.98 -9.92 15.29
C HIS A 121 -3.21 -9.82 13.78
N ARG A 122 -2.22 -10.19 12.96
CA ARG A 122 -2.29 -10.06 11.49
C ARG A 122 -2.83 -11.35 10.89
N ILE A 123 -3.85 -11.21 10.03
CA ILE A 123 -4.57 -12.35 9.47
C ILE A 123 -3.89 -12.76 8.17
N TYR A 124 -3.57 -14.03 8.01
CA TYR A 124 -2.99 -14.55 6.76
C TYR A 124 -4.01 -14.48 5.62
N LEU A 125 -3.62 -13.86 4.50
CA LEU A 125 -4.46 -13.65 3.31
C LEU A 125 -4.03 -14.51 2.12
N GLY A 126 -3.01 -15.36 2.28
CA GLY A 126 -2.40 -16.13 1.21
C GLY A 126 -1.11 -15.50 0.68
N LYS A 127 -0.32 -16.29 -0.06
CA LYS A 127 0.88 -15.83 -0.80
C LYS A 127 1.95 -15.13 0.06
N GLY A 128 2.00 -15.47 1.35
CA GLY A 128 2.93 -14.83 2.31
C GLY A 128 2.49 -13.43 2.76
N ILE A 129 1.28 -12.99 2.37
CA ILE A 129 0.73 -11.68 2.73
C ILE A 129 -0.26 -11.83 3.88
N TYR A 130 -0.23 -10.84 4.75
CA TYR A 130 -1.11 -10.68 5.89
C TYR A 130 -1.87 -9.35 5.81
N GLY A 131 -3.07 -9.33 6.36
CA GLY A 131 -3.87 -8.13 6.55
C GLY A 131 -3.83 -7.67 8.00
N GLU A 132 -3.59 -6.38 8.19
CA GLU A 132 -3.69 -5.71 9.48
C GLU A 132 -4.89 -4.75 9.46
N VAL A 133 -5.73 -4.81 10.50
CA VAL A 133 -6.81 -3.84 10.70
C VAL A 133 -6.21 -2.59 11.33
N SER A 134 -6.06 -1.52 10.55
CA SER A 134 -5.43 -0.28 11.01
C SER A 134 -6.43 0.76 11.52
N LEU A 135 -7.70 0.64 11.12
CA LEU A 135 -8.79 1.50 11.61
C LEU A 135 -10.10 0.73 11.61
N LEU A 136 -10.91 0.95 12.64
CA LEU A 136 -12.30 0.48 12.75
C LEU A 136 -13.21 1.70 12.85
N TYR A 137 -14.20 1.79 11.97
CA TYR A 137 -15.26 2.79 12.05
C TYR A 137 -16.46 2.19 12.79
N ARG A 138 -17.06 2.98 13.69
CA ARG A 138 -18.20 2.58 14.53
C ARG A 138 -19.30 3.60 14.42
#